data_AF-A0A368K9H1-F1
#
_entry.id   AF-A0A368K9H1-F1
#
_cell.length_a   1.000
_cell.length_b   1.000
_cell.length_c   1.000
_cell.angle_alpha   90.00
_cell.angle_beta   90.00
_cell.angle_gamma   90.00
#
_symmetry.space_group_name_H-M   'P 1'
#
loop_
_entity.id
_entity.type
_entity.pdbx_description
1 polymer ?
#
loop_
_entity_poly.entity_id
_entity_poly.type
_entity_poly.pdbx_seq_one_letter_code
_entity_poly.pdbx_strand_id
1 'polypeptide(L)'
;MLNQPNDNSTKANMWENYENDPRMAYLEWLSMEARLLRRELFPEGDCERGFVPCNTFSQGFHLPVDGDWRDVAPPSTRAERVLKAAGVVFPEAAA
;
A
#
# COMPACT_ATOMS: atom_id res chain seq x y z
N MET A 1 38.86 -9.13 22.25
CA MET A 1 38.14 -8.38 21.21
C MET A 1 37.75 -9.37 20.13
N LEU A 2 36.46 -9.70 20.02
CA LEU A 2 35.97 -10.58 18.96
C LEU A 2 35.66 -9.72 17.73
N ASN A 3 36.36 -9.99 16.62
CA ASN A 3 36.03 -9.46 15.31
C ASN A 3 34.62 -9.92 14.95
N GLN A 4 33.67 -8.98 14.85
CA GLN A 4 32.39 -9.26 14.21
C GLN A 4 32.64 -9.37 12.70
N PRO A 5 32.14 -10.42 12.01
CA PRO A 5 32.25 -10.49 10.57
C PRO A 5 31.47 -9.31 9.96
N ASN A 6 32.11 -8.58 9.04
CA ASN A 6 31.35 -7.63 8.22
C ASN A 6 30.42 -8.46 7.34
N ASP A 7 29.13 -8.33 7.57
CA ASP A 7 28.12 -9.00 6.77
C ASP A 7 27.53 -7.99 5.79
N ASN A 8 28.35 -7.64 4.79
CA ASN A 8 27.88 -6.87 3.65
C ASN A 8 27.05 -7.73 2.69
N SER A 9 27.04 -9.07 2.83
CA SER A 9 26.24 -9.98 2.02
C SER A 9 24.76 -9.98 2.35
N THR A 10 24.38 -9.86 3.63
CA THR A 10 22.97 -9.85 4.05
C THR A 10 22.26 -8.55 3.68
N LYS A 11 23.00 -7.43 3.61
CA LYS A 11 22.45 -6.16 3.11
C LYS A 11 22.21 -6.20 1.59
N ALA A 12 23.15 -6.73 0.80
CA ALA A 12 22.97 -6.86 -0.65
C ALA A 12 21.72 -7.68 -0.99
N ASN A 13 21.50 -8.80 -0.31
CA ASN A 13 20.33 -9.65 -0.51
C ASN A 13 18.98 -8.99 -0.09
N MET A 14 18.98 -8.03 0.84
CA MET A 14 17.73 -7.36 1.26
C MET A 14 17.26 -6.34 0.22
N TRP A 15 18.19 -5.60 -0.40
CA TRP A 15 17.87 -4.56 -1.38
C TRP A 15 17.61 -5.13 -2.78
N GLU A 16 18.32 -6.19 -3.20
CA GLU A 16 18.06 -6.86 -4.48
C GLU A 16 16.64 -7.47 -4.55
N ASN A 17 16.11 -7.91 -3.40
CA ASN A 17 14.72 -8.37 -3.31
C ASN A 17 13.72 -7.21 -3.33
N TYR A 18 14.10 -6.00 -2.90
CA TYR A 18 13.21 -4.84 -2.87
C TYR A 18 12.85 -4.38 -4.28
N GLU A 19 13.83 -4.27 -5.18
CA GLU A 19 13.65 -3.74 -6.54
C GLU A 19 12.68 -4.56 -7.39
N ASN A 20 12.58 -5.86 -7.12
CA ASN A 20 11.76 -6.79 -7.88
C ASN A 20 10.57 -7.36 -7.09
N ASP A 21 10.35 -6.94 -5.83
CA ASP A 21 9.18 -7.39 -5.06
C ASP A 21 7.93 -6.62 -5.53
N PRO A 22 6.95 -7.29 -6.15
CA PRO A 22 5.74 -6.64 -6.63
C PRO A 22 4.94 -5.98 -5.51
N ARG A 23 5.10 -6.41 -4.25
CA ARG A 23 4.46 -5.78 -3.08
C ARG A 23 5.10 -4.43 -2.75
N MET A 24 6.42 -4.30 -2.92
CA MET A 24 7.12 -3.04 -2.71
C MET A 24 6.80 -2.06 -3.83
N ALA A 25 6.79 -2.51 -5.08
CA ALA A 25 6.31 -1.72 -6.21
C ALA A 25 4.85 -1.27 -6.01
N TYR A 26 3.98 -2.16 -5.54
CA TYR A 26 2.59 -1.83 -5.23
C TYR A 26 2.47 -0.80 -4.09
N LEU A 27 3.27 -0.93 -3.03
CA LEU A 27 3.29 0.01 -1.91
C LEU A 27 3.80 1.39 -2.33
N GLU A 28 4.87 1.46 -3.13
CA GLU A 28 5.39 2.70 -3.70
C GLU A 28 4.32 3.39 -4.55
N TRP A 29 3.70 2.65 -5.48
CA TRP A 29 2.64 3.17 -6.33
C TRP A 29 1.46 3.72 -5.52
N LEU A 30 0.93 2.94 -4.55
CA LEU A 30 -0.17 3.41 -3.68
C LEU A 30 0.18 4.69 -2.92
N SER A 31 1.44 4.83 -2.49
CA SER A 31 1.92 6.01 -1.76
C SER A 31 1.93 7.25 -2.65
N MET A 32 2.40 7.10 -3.89
CA MET A 32 2.46 8.19 -4.86
C MET A 32 1.08 8.57 -5.40
N GLU A 33 0.22 7.61 -5.73
CA GLU A 33 -1.15 7.88 -6.16
C GLU A 33 -1.97 8.56 -5.06
N ALA A 34 -1.84 8.14 -3.80
CA ALA A 34 -2.51 8.81 -2.69
C ALA A 34 -2.07 10.28 -2.56
N ARG A 35 -0.79 10.58 -2.79
CA ARG A 35 -0.28 11.95 -2.79
C ARG A 35 -0.87 12.77 -3.95
N LEU A 36 -0.95 12.21 -5.15
CA LEU A 36 -1.54 12.88 -6.31
C LEU A 36 -3.04 13.10 -6.14
N LEU A 37 -3.78 12.09 -5.70
CA LEU A 37 -5.22 12.18 -5.46
C LEU A 37 -5.55 13.23 -4.39
N ARG A 38 -4.73 13.37 -3.34
CA ARG A 38 -4.91 14.44 -2.35
C ARG A 38 -4.79 15.83 -2.96
N ARG A 39 -3.84 16.03 -3.89
CA ARG A 39 -3.69 17.32 -4.61
C ARG A 39 -4.92 17.63 -5.46
N GLU A 40 -5.53 16.60 -6.05
CA GLU A 40 -6.76 16.75 -6.82
C GLU A 40 -7.97 17.09 -5.94
N LEU A 41 -8.16 16.36 -4.82
CA LEU A 41 -9.31 16.53 -3.93
C LEU A 41 -9.23 17.80 -3.06
N PHE A 42 -8.01 18.22 -2.69
CA PHE A 42 -7.76 19.35 -1.80
C PHE A 42 -6.68 20.28 -2.38
N PRO A 43 -6.96 21.01 -3.47
CA PRO A 43 -5.96 21.80 -4.18
C PRO A 43 -5.34 22.93 -3.34
N GLU A 44 -6.07 23.42 -2.33
CA GLU A 44 -5.58 24.44 -1.40
C GLU A 44 -4.99 23.85 -0.10
N GLY A 45 -5.05 22.52 0.06
CA GLY A 45 -4.55 21.81 1.23
C GLY A 45 -3.06 21.52 1.16
N ASP A 46 -2.40 21.45 2.31
CA ASP A 46 -1.04 20.93 2.41
C ASP A 46 -1.03 19.42 2.13
N CYS A 47 -0.88 19.05 0.86
CA CYS A 47 -0.85 17.67 0.38
C CYS A 47 0.40 16.88 0.83
N GLU A 48 1.43 17.57 1.35
CA GLU A 48 2.64 16.94 1.89
C GLU A 48 2.43 16.50 3.35
N ARG A 49 1.44 17.04 4.05
CA ARG A 49 1.04 16.52 5.36
C ARG A 49 0.40 15.14 5.20
N GLY A 50 0.84 14.21 6.05
CA GLY A 50 0.23 12.89 6.18
C GLY A 50 -1.25 13.03 6.52
N PHE A 51 -2.11 12.72 5.56
CA PHE A 51 -3.57 12.82 5.69
C PHE A 51 -4.22 11.49 5.30
N VAL A 52 -4.99 10.91 6.20
CA VAL A 52 -5.75 9.68 5.92
C VAL A 52 -7.23 10.00 6.10
N PRO A 53 -8.06 9.93 5.04
CA PRO A 53 -9.51 10.06 5.17
C PRO A 53 -10.05 9.03 6.18
N CYS A 54 -10.83 9.50 7.15
CA CYS A 54 -11.50 8.64 8.13
C CYS A 54 -12.99 8.49 7.81
N ASN A 55 -13.61 7.45 8.37
CA ASN A 55 -15.06 7.17 8.23
C ASN A 55 -15.55 6.96 6.79
N THR A 56 -14.70 6.44 5.91
CA THR A 56 -15.11 6.01 4.57
C THR A 56 -15.65 4.57 4.62
N PHE A 57 -16.31 4.12 3.56
CA PHE A 57 -16.78 2.73 3.47
C PHE A 57 -15.65 1.68 3.55
N SER A 58 -14.39 2.08 3.37
CA SER A 58 -13.23 1.19 3.44
C SER A 58 -12.66 1.01 4.84
N GLN A 59 -13.18 1.71 5.87
CA GLN A 59 -12.71 1.61 7.25
C GLN A 59 -12.69 0.16 7.75
N GLY A 60 -13.79 -0.58 7.52
CA GLY A 60 -13.93 -1.97 7.95
C GLY A 60 -12.97 -2.94 7.24
N PHE A 61 -12.27 -2.50 6.20
CA PHE A 61 -11.22 -3.30 5.59
C PHE A 61 -9.87 -3.15 6.28
N HIS A 62 -9.62 -2.06 7.00
CA HIS A 62 -8.33 -1.75 7.60
C HIS A 62 -8.27 -2.15 9.07
N LEU A 63 -9.34 -1.83 9.79
CA LEU A 63 -9.47 -2.02 11.23
C LEU A 63 -10.86 -2.61 11.47
N PRO A 64 -11.00 -3.93 11.56
CA PRO A 64 -12.29 -4.54 11.87
C PRO A 64 -12.78 -4.04 13.24
N VAL A 65 -14.10 -3.90 13.40
CA VAL A 65 -14.72 -3.42 14.65
C VAL A 65 -14.37 -4.35 15.82
N ASP A 66 -14.41 -5.66 15.55
CA ASP A 66 -14.02 -6.72 16.48
C ASP A 66 -12.98 -7.62 15.78
N GLY A 67 -11.69 -7.44 16.06
CA GLY A 67 -10.62 -8.29 15.52
C GLY A 67 -9.27 -7.60 15.39
N ASP A 68 -8.26 -8.33 14.90
CA ASP A 68 -6.94 -7.80 14.59
C ASP A 68 -6.86 -7.37 13.11
N TRP A 69 -6.12 -6.29 12.82
CA TRP A 69 -5.85 -5.89 11.44
C TRP A 69 -5.06 -6.95 10.66
N ARG A 70 -4.41 -7.90 11.34
CA ARG A 70 -3.73 -9.04 10.73
C ARG A 70 -4.70 -10.12 10.24
N ASP A 71 -5.95 -10.09 10.71
CA ASP A 71 -7.00 -11.05 10.34
C ASP A 71 -7.78 -10.60 9.09
N VAL A 72 -7.62 -9.34 8.66
CA VAL A 72 -8.20 -8.87 7.37
C VAL A 72 -7.30 -9.26 6.21
N ALA A 73 -7.94 -9.56 5.07
CA ALA A 73 -7.22 -9.90 3.85
C ALA A 73 -6.22 -8.79 3.46
N PRO A 74 -5.05 -9.16 2.88
CA PRO A 74 -4.03 -8.21 2.46
C PRO A 74 -4.58 -7.10 1.56
N PRO A 75 -4.00 -5.89 1.58
CA PRO A 75 -4.47 -4.76 0.76
C PRO A 75 -4.70 -5.10 -0.72
N SER A 76 -3.80 -5.90 -1.31
CA SER A 76 -3.91 -6.34 -2.71
C SER A 76 -5.16 -7.19 -2.98
N THR A 77 -5.59 -8.01 -2.03
CA THR A 77 -6.80 -8.85 -2.16
C THR A 77 -8.08 -8.02 -2.10
N ARG A 78 -8.09 -6.95 -1.30
CA ARG A 78 -9.29 -6.11 -1.11
C ARG A 78 -9.36 -4.90 -2.05
N ALA A 79 -8.28 -4.60 -2.76
CA ALA A 79 -8.18 -3.47 -3.66
C ALA A 79 -9.29 -3.47 -4.73
N GLU A 80 -9.63 -4.65 -5.27
CA GLU A 80 -10.66 -4.79 -6.30
C GLU A 80 -11.99 -4.15 -5.91
N ARG A 81 -12.45 -4.35 -4.67
CA ARG A 81 -13.73 -3.80 -4.21
C ARG A 81 -13.73 -2.27 -4.17
N VAL A 82 -12.61 -1.67 -3.75
CA VAL A 82 -12.45 -0.22 -3.74
C VAL A 82 -12.34 0.32 -5.17
N LEU A 83 -11.59 -0.34 -6.03
CA LEU A 83 -11.40 0.05 -7.43
C LEU A 83 -12.72 -0.02 -8.23
N LYS A 84 -13.52 -1.07 -8.05
CA LYS A 84 -14.87 -1.15 -8.64
C LYS A 84 -15.77 0.00 -8.17
N ALA A 85 -15.73 0.33 -6.88
CA ALA A 85 -16.51 1.45 -6.34
C ALA A 85 -16.04 2.81 -6.88
N ALA A 86 -14.75 2.95 -7.21
CA ALA A 86 -14.19 4.11 -7.88
C ALA A 86 -14.49 4.15 -9.41
N GLY A 87 -15.18 3.15 -9.95
CA GLY A 87 -15.55 3.07 -11.36
C GLY A 87 -14.51 2.41 -12.27
N VAL A 88 -13.48 1.75 -11.72
CA VAL A 88 -12.51 1.00 -12.51
C VAL A 88 -13.19 -0.24 -13.11
N VAL A 89 -13.10 -0.36 -14.43
CA VAL A 89 -13.58 -1.51 -15.18
C VAL A 89 -12.44 -2.50 -15.34
N PHE A 90 -12.63 -3.72 -14.83
CA PHE A 90 -11.68 -4.81 -15.00
C PHE A 90 -12.00 -5.56 -16.29
N PRO A 91 -10.99 -5.94 -17.10
CA PRO A 91 -11.22 -6.81 -18.24
C PRO A 91 -11.79 -8.15 -17.75
N GLU A 92 -12.72 -8.72 -18.52
CA GLU A 92 -13.15 -10.10 -18.28
C GLU A 92 -11.92 -11.01 -18.41
N ALA A 93 -11.77 -11.95 -17.46
CA ALA A 93 -10.74 -12.97 -17.59
C ALA A 93 -10.99 -13.72 -18.90
N ALA A 94 -9.95 -13.87 -19.72
CA ALA A 94 -10.03 -14.74 -20.89
C ALA A 94 -10.45 -16.14 -20.40
N ALA A 95 -11.58 -16.61 -20.91
CA ALA A 95 -12.16 -17.90 -20.56
C ALA A 95 -11.26 -19.07 -20.98
#